data_AF-A0A529T445-F1
#
_entry.id   AF-A0A529T445-F1
#
_cell.length_a   1.000
_cell.length_b   1.000
_cell.length_c   1.000
_cell.angle_alpha   90.00
_cell.angle_beta   90.00
_cell.angle_gamma   90.00
#
_symmetry.space_group_name_H-M   'P 1'
#
loop_
_entity.id
_entity.type
_entity.pdbx_description
1 polymer ?
#
loop_
_entity_poly.entity_id
_entity_poly.type
_entity_poly.pdbx_seq_one_letter_code
_entity_poly.pdbx_strand_id
1 'polypeptide(L)'
;MKSGKFWAWVVFAIGTAYFFIPLLATFEFSMRMRRGVHSFDAYQVVLGDPRFQATFLYSVVAAICTIILGVLIVVPAAYWIR
;
A
#
# COMPACT_ATOMS: atom_id res chain seq x y z
N MET A 1 11.52 -35.77 9.47
CA MET A 1 11.06 -34.68 8.57
C MET A 1 10.13 -33.65 9.24
N LYS A 2 10.20 -33.39 10.57
CA LYS A 2 9.21 -32.52 11.26
C LYS A 2 9.77 -31.19 11.80
N SER A 3 11.09 -31.06 12.02
CA SER A 3 11.68 -29.86 12.64
C SER A 3 11.76 -28.66 11.66
N GLY A 4 12.17 -28.88 10.41
CA GLY A 4 12.31 -27.78 9.43
C GLY A 4 11.01 -27.08 9.05
N LYS A 5 9.90 -27.83 8.96
CA LYS A 5 8.59 -27.25 8.62
C LYS A 5 8.04 -26.36 9.75
N PHE A 6 8.29 -26.73 11.01
CA PHE A 6 7.91 -25.89 12.16
C PHE A 6 8.63 -24.55 12.14
N TRP A 7 9.96 -24.56 12.00
CA TRP A 7 10.75 -23.33 11.94
C TRP A 7 10.42 -22.44 10.73
N ALA A 8 10.11 -23.04 9.57
CA ALA A 8 9.63 -22.28 8.42
C ALA A 8 8.34 -21.50 8.73
N TRP A 9 7.37 -22.12 9.41
CA TRP A 9 6.13 -21.46 9.84
C TRP A 9 6.36 -20.39 10.91
N VAL A 10 7.28 -20.62 11.85
CA VAL A 10 7.66 -19.61 12.85
C VAL A 10 8.24 -18.37 12.17
N VAL A 11 9.21 -18.54 11.28
CA VAL A 11 9.83 -17.41 10.55
C VAL A 11 8.80 -16.70 9.68
N PHE A 12 7.93 -17.45 9.00
CA PHE A 12 6.83 -16.88 8.22
C PHE A 12 5.87 -16.05 9.09
N ALA A 13 5.47 -16.57 10.26
CA ALA A 13 4.59 -15.85 11.19
C ALA A 13 5.24 -14.58 11.72
N ILE A 14 6.53 -14.63 12.07
CA ILE A 14 7.28 -13.46 12.53
C ILE A 14 7.39 -12.42 11.41
N GLY A 15 7.76 -12.84 10.19
CA GLY A 15 7.82 -11.94 9.04
C GLY A 15 6.45 -11.29 8.74
N THR A 16 5.39 -12.09 8.77
CA THR A 16 4.02 -11.59 8.61
C THR A 16 3.67 -10.59 9.70
N ALA A 17 3.91 -10.90 10.97
CA ALA A 17 3.67 -9.99 12.08
C ALA A 17 4.46 -8.68 11.92
N TYR A 18 5.74 -8.76 11.53
CA TYR A 18 6.61 -7.61 11.31
C TYR A 18 6.06 -6.65 10.25
N PHE A 19 5.51 -7.16 9.13
CA PHE A 19 4.94 -6.33 8.08
C PHE A 19 3.49 -5.91 8.34
N PHE A 20 2.64 -6.80 8.86
CA PHE A 20 1.20 -6.55 8.98
C PHE A 20 0.82 -5.77 10.25
N ILE A 21 1.52 -5.95 11.38
CA ILE A 21 1.20 -5.22 12.61
C ILE A 21 1.26 -3.70 12.40
N PRO A 22 2.31 -3.13 11.77
CA PRO A 22 2.35 -1.69 11.47
C PRO A 22 1.20 -1.21 10.58
N LEU A 23 0.80 -2.01 9.59
CA LEU A 23 -0.32 -1.67 8.69
C LEU A 23 -1.65 -1.68 9.44
N LEU A 24 -1.90 -2.70 10.27
CA LEU A 24 -3.07 -2.79 11.12
C LEU A 24 -3.11 -1.66 12.14
N ALA A 25 -1.97 -1.30 12.73
CA ALA A 25 -1.89 -0.16 13.63
C ALA A 25 -2.24 1.14 12.90
N THR A 26 -1.69 1.38 11.70
CA THR A 26 -1.98 2.57 10.91
C THR A 26 -3.47 2.68 10.57
N PHE A 27 -4.11 1.55 10.22
CA PHE A 27 -5.55 1.48 9.98
C PHE A 27 -6.38 1.72 11.26
N GLU A 28 -5.95 1.17 12.39
CA GLU A 28 -6.61 1.43 13.68
C GLU A 28 -6.49 2.91 14.09
N PHE A 29 -5.32 3.52 13.88
CA PHE A 29 -5.11 4.95 14.13
C PHE A 29 -5.94 5.84 13.20
N SER A 30 -6.10 5.48 11.93
CA SER A 30 -6.92 6.27 11.00
C SER A 30 -8.39 6.31 11.40
N MET A 31 -8.91 5.26 12.05
CA MET A 31 -10.30 5.21 12.55
C MET A 31 -10.51 5.91 13.91
N ARG A 32 -9.44 6.22 14.64
CA ARG A 32 -9.50 6.80 16.00
C ARG A 32 -9.48 8.33 16.02
N MET A 33 -10.10 8.97 15.02
CA MET A 33 -10.23 10.43 15.01
C MET A 33 -11.05 10.94 16.21
N ARG A 34 -12.11 10.22 16.58
CA ARG A 34 -12.88 10.46 17.81
C ARG A 34 -12.29 9.64 18.97
N ARG A 35 -12.15 10.27 20.15
CA ARG A 35 -11.67 9.56 21.34
C ARG A 35 -12.67 8.48 21.76
N GLY A 36 -12.17 7.25 21.92
CA GLY A 36 -12.94 6.13 22.45
C GLY A 36 -13.94 5.47 21.49
N VAL A 37 -14.00 5.90 20.22
CA VAL A 37 -14.93 5.33 19.24
C VAL A 37 -14.24 5.19 17.88
N HIS A 38 -14.43 4.04 17.22
CA HIS A 38 -14.04 3.85 15.82
C HIS A 38 -14.99 4.60 14.90
N SER A 39 -14.45 5.48 14.06
CA SER A 39 -15.23 6.33 13.16
C SER A 39 -14.53 6.53 11.82
N PHE A 40 -15.30 6.77 10.76
CA PHE A 40 -14.78 7.08 9.43
C PHE A 40 -14.59 8.58 9.17
N ASP A 41 -14.73 9.40 10.22
CA ASP A 41 -14.64 10.86 10.14
C ASP A 41 -13.34 11.36 9.50
N ALA A 42 -12.20 10.73 9.81
CA ALA A 42 -10.92 11.10 9.21
C ALA A 42 -10.95 11.00 7.69
N TYR A 43 -11.61 9.96 7.16
CA TYR A 43 -11.76 9.77 5.72
C TYR A 43 -12.68 10.82 5.11
N GLN A 44 -13.79 11.16 5.77
CA GLN A 44 -14.68 12.23 5.29
C GLN A 44 -13.95 13.58 5.20
N VAL A 45 -13.15 13.91 6.22
CA VAL A 45 -12.37 15.16 6.26
C VAL A 45 -11.31 15.19 5.18
N VAL A 46 -10.49 14.13 5.04
CA VAL A 46 -9.42 14.07 4.04
C VAL A 46 -9.97 14.05 2.62
N LEU A 47 -11.00 13.24 2.35
CA LEU A 47 -11.61 13.15 1.02
C LEU A 47 -12.40 14.41 0.66
N GLY A 48 -12.87 15.17 1.64
CA GLY A 48 -13.50 16.47 1.45
C GLY A 48 -12.53 17.63 1.21
N ASP A 49 -11.22 17.45 1.47
CA ASP A 49 -10.22 18.50 1.29
C ASP A 49 -9.84 18.67 -0.20
N PRO A 50 -10.12 19.83 -0.82
CA PRO A 50 -9.77 20.08 -2.23
C PRO A 50 -8.27 19.99 -2.52
N ARG A 51 -7.41 20.31 -1.54
CA ARG A 51 -5.95 20.24 -1.70
C ARG A 51 -5.47 18.79 -1.76
N PHE A 52 -6.06 17.93 -0.93
CA PHE A 52 -5.80 16.50 -0.98
C PHE A 52 -6.22 15.92 -2.32
N GLN A 53 -7.43 16.23 -2.78
CA GLN A 53 -7.94 15.78 -4.08
C GLN A 53 -7.00 16.20 -5.24
N ALA A 54 -6.56 17.46 -5.27
CA ALA A 54 -5.69 17.97 -6.32
C ALA A 54 -4.33 17.25 -6.35
N THR A 55 -3.68 17.09 -5.20
CA THR A 55 -2.36 16.46 -5.10
C THR A 55 -2.41 14.95 -5.29
N PHE A 56 -3.45 14.29 -4.78
CA PHE A 56 -3.69 12.86 -4.99
C PHE A 56 -3.95 12.57 -6.47
N LEU A 57 -4.85 13.32 -7.12
CA LEU A 57 -5.17 13.14 -8.53
C LEU A 57 -3.95 13.39 -9.43
N TYR A 58 -3.16 14.44 -9.13
CA TYR A 58 -1.90 14.67 -9.81
C TYR A 58 -0.98 13.45 -9.75
N SER A 59 -0.83 12.86 -8.56
CA SER A 59 0.02 11.68 -8.35
C SER A 59 -0.50 10.45 -9.11
N VAL A 60 -1.81 10.24 -9.13
CA VAL A 60 -2.45 9.14 -9.88
C VAL A 60 -2.21 9.29 -11.39
N VAL A 61 -2.45 10.49 -11.94
CA VAL A 61 -2.23 10.76 -13.37
C VAL A 61 -0.75 10.58 -13.72
N ALA A 62 0.16 11.12 -12.91
CA ALA A 62 1.59 10.98 -13.11
C ALA A 62 2.04 9.51 -13.09
N ALA A 63 1.54 8.71 -12.15
CA ALA A 63 1.83 7.29 -12.06
C ALA A 63 1.35 6.53 -13.30
N ILE A 64 0.11 6.78 -13.75
CA ILE A 64 -0.44 6.15 -14.97
C ILE A 64 0.40 6.49 -16.20
N CYS A 65 0.70 7.77 -16.41
CA CYS A 65 1.54 8.20 -17.53
C CYS A 65 2.91 7.53 -17.49
N THR A 66 3.53 7.46 -16.31
CA THR A 66 4.85 6.83 -16.12
C THR A 66 4.80 5.34 -16.41
N ILE A 67 3.78 4.62 -15.96
CA ILE A 67 3.60 3.19 -16.25
C ILE A 67 3.43 2.97 -17.76
N ILE A 68 2.57 3.75 -18.42
CA ILE A 68 2.34 3.62 -19.86
C ILE A 68 3.63 3.87 -20.63
N LEU A 69 4.31 4.98 -20.36
CA LEU A 69 5.59 5.30 -21.01
C LEU A 69 6.65 4.23 -20.74
N GLY A 70 6.76 3.79 -19.48
CA GLY A 70 7.68 2.72 -19.09
C GLY A 70 7.41 1.43 -19.85
N VAL A 71 6.16 0.99 -19.94
CA VAL A 71 5.76 -0.20 -20.70
C VAL A 71 6.05 -0.03 -22.20
N LEU A 72 5.69 1.11 -22.79
CA LEU A 72 5.93 1.39 -24.22
C LEU A 72 7.41 1.41 -24.58
N ILE A 73 8.30 1.73 -23.65
CA ILE A 73 9.75 1.73 -23.87
C ILE A 73 10.34 0.34 -23.58
N VAL A 74 10.05 -0.21 -22.40
CA VAL A 74 10.69 -1.44 -21.90
C VAL A 74 10.25 -2.66 -22.70
N VAL A 75 8.97 -2.77 -23.06
CA VAL A 75 8.45 -3.96 -23.75
C VAL A 75 9.08 -4.14 -25.13
N PRO A 76 9.09 -3.14 -26.04
CA PRO A 76 9.75 -3.29 -27.34
C PRO A 76 11.25 -3.54 -27.21
N ALA A 77 11.92 -2.83 -26.30
CA ALA A 77 13.35 -3.06 -26.06
C ALA A 77 13.64 -4.50 -25.62
N ALA A 78 12.82 -5.07 -24.73
CA ALA A 78 12.96 -6.46 -24.29
C ALA A 78 12.74 -7.46 -25.42
N TYR A 79 11.85 -7.18 -26.38
CA TYR A 79 11.65 -8.03 -27.56
C TYR A 79 12.73 -7.85 -28.63
N TRP A 80 13.32 -6.66 -28.77
CA TRP A 80 14.41 -6.39 -29.72
C TRP A 80 15.76 -7.00 -29.33
N ILE A 81 15.99 -7.27 -28.04
CA ILE A 81 17.25 -7.83 -27.53
C ILE A 81 17.26 -9.38 -27.57
N ARG A 82 16.24 -9.99 -28.19
CA ARG A 82 16.19 -11.44 -28.46
C ARG A 82 16.76 -11.78 -29.82
#